data_AF-A0A960H459-F1
#
_entry.id   AF-A0A960H459-F1
#
_cell.length_a   1.000
_cell.length_b   1.000
_cell.length_c   1.000
_cell.angle_alpha   90.00
_cell.angle_beta   90.00
_cell.angle_gamma   90.00
#
_symmetry.space_group_name_H-M   'P 1'
#
loop_
_entity.id
_entity.type
_entity.pdbx_description
1 polymer ?
#
loop_
_entity_poly.entity_id
_entity_poly.type
_entity_poly.pdbx_seq_one_letter_code
_entity_poly.pdbx_strand_id
1 'polypeptide(L)' 'LDEFGQIIARLDMGWEDVKIAAEYDGDHHRIDRWQFNRDIARTETLTAMGWIVVRVTSLDTAGAIIHRVQSAFARRV' A
#
# COMPACT_ATOMS: atom_id res chain seq x y z
N LEU A 1 3.79 -3.88 -12.27
CA LEU A 1 4.44 -5.16 -12.66
C LEU A 1 5.92 -5.05 -12.33
N ASP A 2 6.69 -6.14 -12.31
CA ASP A 2 8.15 -6.02 -12.39
C ASP A 2 8.59 -5.68 -13.83
N GLU A 3 9.90 -5.54 -14.02
CA GLU A 3 10.52 -5.32 -15.33
C GLU A 3 10.29 -6.47 -16.33
N PHE A 4 9.84 -7.63 -15.86
CA PHE A 4 9.52 -8.82 -16.65
C PHE A 4 8.01 -9.03 -16.87
N GLY A 5 7.17 -8.08 -16.43
CA GLY A 5 5.72 -8.15 -16.56
C GLY A 5 5.02 -9.06 -15.54
N GLN A 6 5.69 -9.51 -14.49
CA GLN A 6 5.07 -10.28 -13.42
C GLN A 6 4.26 -9.41 -12.46
N ILE A 7 3.15 -9.96 -11.96
CA ILE A 7 2.32 -9.31 -10.96
C ILE A 7 2.99 -9.45 -9.60
N ILE A 8 3.57 -8.34 -9.12
CA ILE A 8 4.17 -8.25 -7.79
C ILE A 8 3.12 -8.02 -6.70
N ALA A 9 2.16 -7.13 -6.97
CA ALA A 9 1.11 -6.75 -6.04
C ALA A 9 -0.14 -6.31 -6.82
N ARG A 10 -1.32 -6.54 -6.23
CA ARG A 10 -2.54 -5.82 -6.58
C ARG A 10 -2.80 -4.83 -5.45
N LEU A 11 -2.89 -3.56 -5.82
CA LEU A 11 -3.18 -2.46 -4.92
C LEU A 11 -4.67 -2.12 -5.06
N ASP A 12 -5.34 -1.75 -3.96
CA ASP A 12 -6.73 -1.28 -4.03
C ASP A 12 -6.83 0.01 -4.85
N MET A 13 -5.89 0.94 -4.61
CA MET A 13 -5.71 2.18 -5.37
C MET A 13 -4.23 2.49 -5.52
N GLY A 14 -3.81 2.95 -6.69
CA GLY A 14 -2.42 3.30 -6.96
C GLY A 14 -2.24 4.34 -8.05
N TRP A 15 -1.19 5.16 -7.88
CA TRP A 15 -0.72 6.16 -8.85
C TRP A 15 0.72 5.80 -9.23
N GLU A 16 0.88 5.21 -10.41
CA GLU A 16 2.15 4.62 -10.86
C GLU A 16 3.25 5.68 -11.10
N ASP A 17 2.90 6.82 -11.70
CA ASP A 17 3.85 7.89 -12.04
C ASP A 17 4.59 8.45 -10.81
N VAL A 18 3.93 8.46 -9.66
CA VAL A 18 4.47 8.96 -8.39
C VAL A 18 4.76 7.84 -7.39
N LYS A 19 4.52 6.58 -7.77
CA LYS A 19 4.66 5.39 -6.94
C LYS A 19 4.03 5.56 -5.56
N ILE A 20 2.72 5.84 -5.54
CA ILE A 20 1.91 5.93 -4.32
C ILE A 20 0.79 4.91 -4.40
N ALA A 21 0.54 4.20 -3.31
CA ALA A 21 -0.58 3.28 -3.16
C ALA A 21 -1.41 3.63 -1.92
N ALA A 22 -2.71 3.40 -1.98
CA ALA A 22 -3.59 3.38 -0.81
C ALA A 22 -4.24 2.00 -0.70
N GLU A 23 -4.14 1.37 0.46
CA GLU A 23 -4.63 0.00 0.69
C GLU A 23 -5.48 -0.06 1.96
N TYR A 24 -6.60 -0.76 1.89
CA TYR A 24 -7.47 -1.00 3.02
C TYR A 24 -7.08 -2.27 3.78
N ASP A 25 -6.75 -2.12 5.06
CA ASP A 25 -6.46 -3.20 5.99
C ASP A 25 -7.69 -3.50 6.85
N GLY A 26 -8.50 -4.45 6.40
CA GLY A 26 -9.63 -4.97 7.18
C GLY A 26 -9.21 -6.01 8.25
N ASP A 27 -10.04 -6.20 9.27
CA ASP A 27 -9.76 -7.14 10.39
C ASP A 27 -9.56 -8.61 9.99
N HIS A 28 -9.90 -8.98 8.75
CA HIS A 28 -9.71 -10.34 8.24
C HIS A 28 -8.23 -10.73 8.03
N HIS A 29 -7.29 -9.78 8.09
CA HIS A 29 -5.86 -10.01 7.85
C HIS A 29 -5.10 -10.62 9.05
N ARG A 30 -5.70 -10.66 10.25
CA ARG A 30 -4.98 -11.02 11.49
C ARG A 30 -5.00 -12.49 11.89
N ILE A 31 -5.80 -13.33 11.23
CA ILE A 31 -6.04 -14.72 11.67
C ILE A 31 -5.15 -15.73 10.92
N ASP A 32 -4.64 -15.39 9.74
CA ASP A 32 -3.83 -16.29 8.91
C ASP A 32 -2.33 -15.87 8.88
N ARG A 33 -1.46 -16.70 9.47
CA ARG A 33 0.00 -16.53 9.44
C ARG A 33 0.58 -16.46 8.04
N TRP A 34 -0.02 -17.16 7.08
CA TRP A 34 0.44 -17.14 5.70
C TRP A 34 0.17 -15.79 5.05
N GLN A 35 -1.01 -15.22 5.29
CA GLN A 35 -1.37 -13.89 4.81
C GLN A 35 -0.47 -12.82 5.42
N PHE A 36 -0.18 -12.90 6.73
CA PHE A 36 0.75 -11.98 7.40
C PHE A 36 2.14 -11.96 6.76
N ASN A 37 2.74 -13.14 6.53
CA ASN A 37 4.06 -13.23 5.90
C ASN A 37 4.03 -12.72 4.44
N ARG A 38 2.95 -12.98 3.72
CA ARG A 38 2.76 -12.47 2.35
C ARG A 38 2.64 -10.95 2.33
N ASP A 39 1.93 -10.36 3.29
CA ASP A 39 1.78 -8.91 3.40
C ASP A 39 3.11 -8.22 3.73
N ILE A 40 3.95 -8.82 4.56
CA ILE A 40 5.33 -8.35 4.82
C ILE A 40 6.13 -8.35 3.51
N ALA A 41 6.22 -9.51 2.84
CA ALA A 41 7.01 -9.64 1.61
C ALA A 41 6.50 -8.70 0.51
N ARG A 42 5.18 -8.51 0.40
CA ARG A 42 4.58 -7.53 -0.53
C ARG A 42 5.00 -6.11 -0.20
N THR A 43 4.92 -5.72 1.08
CA THR A 43 5.27 -4.37 1.52
C THR A 43 6.75 -4.07 1.31
N GLU A 44 7.64 -5.02 1.61
CA GLU A 44 9.08 -4.91 1.36
C GLU A 44 9.37 -4.73 -0.13
N THR A 45 8.73 -5.53 -0.98
CA THR A 45 8.93 -5.43 -2.44
C THR A 45 8.45 -4.08 -2.97
N LEU A 46 7.25 -3.64 -2.58
CA LEU A 46 6.73 -2.33 -2.97
C LEU A 46 7.66 -1.20 -2.50
N THR A 47 8.16 -1.28 -1.26
CA THR A 47 9.12 -0.31 -0.72
C THR A 47 10.43 -0.29 -1.51
N ALA A 48 10.98 -1.46 -1.84
CA ALA A 48 12.20 -1.58 -2.64
C ALA A 48 12.03 -1.02 -4.06
N MET A 49 10.84 -1.16 -4.64
CA MET A 49 10.48 -0.53 -5.91
C MET A 49 10.22 0.98 -5.80
N GLY A 50 10.32 1.52 -4.58
CA GLY A 50 10.16 2.93 -4.28
C GLY A 50 8.71 3.35 -4.20
N TRP A 51 7.76 2.50 -3.80
CA TRP A 51 6.37 2.89 -3.53
C TRP A 51 6.21 3.44 -2.10
N ILE A 52 5.33 4.43 -1.94
CA ILE A 52 4.78 4.83 -0.63
C ILE A 52 3.40 4.18 -0.51
N VAL A 53 3.26 3.23 0.41
CA VAL A 53 1.99 2.53 0.67
C VAL A 53 1.30 3.14 1.89
N VAL A 54 0.15 3.77 1.67
CA VAL A 54 -0.71 4.34 2.72
C VAL A 54 -1.76 3.30 3.11
N ARG A 55 -1.54 2.61 4.23
CA ARG A 55 -2.50 1.62 4.77
C ARG A 55 -3.57 2.26 5.63
N VAL A 56 -4.84 2.02 5.35
CA VAL A 56 -5.98 2.60 6.07
C VAL A 56 -6.89 1.51 6.59
N THR A 57 -7.56 1.74 7.71
CA THR A 57 -8.45 0.78 8.37
C THR A 57 -9.85 1.37 8.50
N SER A 58 -10.82 0.57 8.91
CA SER A 58 -12.18 1.05 9.23
C SER A 58 -12.21 1.99 10.44
N LEU A 59 -11.14 2.02 11.25
CA LEU A 59 -11.01 2.92 12.40
C LEU A 59 -10.44 4.29 12.02
N ASP A 60 -9.87 4.44 10.82
CA ASP A 60 -9.36 5.72 10.35
C ASP A 60 -10.51 6.64 9.91
N THR A 61 -10.46 7.90 10.30
CA THR A 61 -11.42 8.91 9.81
C THR A 61 -11.09 9.31 8.38
N ALA A 62 -12.11 9.75 7.62
CA ALA A 62 -11.91 10.25 6.26
C ALA A 62 -10.86 11.38 6.19
N GLY A 63 -10.85 12.30 7.15
CA GLY A 63 -9.87 13.39 7.21
C GLY A 63 -8.43 12.87 7.41
N ALA A 64 -8.23 11.88 8.29
CA ALA A 64 -6.92 11.26 8.50
C ALA A 64 -6.44 10.52 7.24
N ILE A 65 -7.32 9.81 6.55
CA ILE A 65 -7.01 9.12 5.29
C ILE A 65 -6.55 10.13 4.24
N ILE A 66 -7.36 11.18 4.00
CA ILE A 66 -7.05 12.23 3.01
C ILE A 66 -5.71 12.88 3.33
N HIS A 67 -5.47 13.27 4.59
CA HIS A 67 -4.23 13.90 5.01
C HIS A 67 -3.00 13.00 4.77
N ARG A 68 -3.11 11.70 5.05
CA ARG A 68 -2.00 10.75 4.83
C ARG A 68 -1.70 10.56 3.35
N VAL A 69 -2.73 10.48 2.51
CA VAL A 69 -2.55 10.42 1.05
C VAL A 69 -1.94 11.73 0.54
N GLN A 70 -2.44 12.89 0.94
CA GLN A 70 -1.85 14.19 0.58
C GLN A 70 -0.38 14.29 1.01
N SER A 71 -0.05 13.82 2.21
CA SER A 71 1.33 13.79 2.71
C SER A 71 2.23 12.88 1.87
N ALA A 72 1.71 11.77 1.35
CA ALA A 72 2.45 10.91 0.43
C ALA A 72 2.72 11.62 -0.90
N PHE A 73 1.74 12.32 -1.46
CA PHE A 73 1.91 13.14 -2.66
C PHE A 73 2.93 14.26 -2.46
N ALA A 74 2.89 14.96 -1.34
CA ALA A 74 3.84 16.03 -1.03
C ALA A 74 5.31 15.57 -0.93
N ARG A 75 5.57 14.26 -0.71
CA ARG A 75 6.92 13.67 -0.71
C ARG A 75 7.45 13.35 -2.11
N ARG A 76 6.63 13.52 -3.14
CA ARG A 76 6.95 13.23 -4.55
C ARG A 76 7.04 14.48 -5.41
N VAL A 77 6.73 15.63 -4.83
CA VAL A 77 6.91 16.97 -5.42
C VAL A 77 8.35 17.43 -5.22
#